data_AF-A0A1M5TVZ5-F1
#
_entry.id   AF-A0A1M5TVZ5-F1
#
_cell.length_a   1.000
_cell.length_b   1.000
_cell.length_c   1.000
_cell.angle_alpha   90.00
_cell.angle_beta   90.00
_cell.angle_gamma   90.00
#
_symmetry.space_group_name_H-M   'P 1'
#
loop_
_entity.id
_entity.type
_entity.pdbx_description
1 polymer ?
#
loop_
_entity_poly.entity_id
_entity_poly.type
_entity_poly.pdbx_seq_one_letter_code
_entity_poly.pdbx_strand_id
1 'polypeptide(L)'
;MKFNFFAVLASLLILCACNADDTEITTTTAALQVAINDTLIVAQRDSAPIEGGREVSVQPEHGEVLLDAFTIKYVPGVDFTGEDYLEVTNKASNGDANFYITSIDKYTITVTE
;
A
#
# COMPACT_ATOMS: atom_id res chain seq x y z
N MET A 1 -29.03 5.16 1.16
CA MET A 1 -27.64 5.08 1.66
C MET A 1 -26.77 5.94 0.76
N LYS A 2 -26.25 7.06 1.27
CA LYS A 2 -25.30 7.89 0.53
C LYS A 2 -23.92 7.26 0.73
N PHE A 3 -23.41 6.56 -0.27
CA PHE A 3 -22.00 6.20 -0.32
C PHE A 3 -21.24 7.51 -0.59
N ASN A 4 -20.63 8.08 0.45
CA ASN A 4 -19.71 9.20 0.27
C ASN A 4 -18.46 8.66 -0.41
N PHE A 5 -18.38 8.86 -1.71
CA PHE A 5 -17.20 8.59 -2.52
C PHE A 5 -16.23 9.76 -2.30
N PHE A 6 -15.43 9.71 -1.23
CA PHE A 6 -14.28 10.61 -1.11
C PHE A 6 -13.29 10.22 -2.21
N ALA A 7 -13.06 11.15 -3.14
CA ALA A 7 -12.15 10.98 -4.25
C ALA A 7 -10.73 10.79 -3.70
N VAL A 8 -10.21 9.56 -3.79
CA VAL A 8 -8.81 9.26 -3.50
C VAL A 8 -7.97 9.89 -4.61
N LEU A 9 -7.36 11.05 -4.34
CA LEU A 9 -6.41 11.68 -5.24
C LEU A 9 -5.06 10.97 -5.11
N ALA A 10 -4.91 9.80 -5.72
CA ALA A 10 -3.64 9.08 -5.77
C ALA A 10 -2.76 9.66 -6.88
N SER A 11 -1.74 10.45 -6.52
CA SER A 11 -0.66 10.80 -7.45
C SER A 11 0.38 9.68 -7.43
N LEU A 12 0.40 8.87 -8.50
CA LEU A 12 1.36 7.77 -8.67
C LEU A 12 2.59 8.28 -9.42
N LEU A 13 3.74 8.40 -8.76
CA LEU A 13 5.00 8.77 -9.40
C LEU A 13 5.85 7.52 -9.61
N ILE A 14 6.07 7.14 -10.88
CA ILE A 14 6.99 6.04 -11.25
C ILE A 14 8.35 6.66 -11.54
N LEU A 15 9.34 6.39 -10.69
CA LEU A 15 10.75 6.68 -10.96
C LEU A 15 11.38 5.43 -11.58
N CYS A 16 11.76 5.48 -12.85
CA CYS A 16 12.53 4.42 -13.49
C CYS A 16 13.92 4.99 -13.83
N ALA A 17 14.95 4.51 -13.13
CA ALA A 17 16.34 4.86 -13.41
C ALA A 17 16.89 3.85 -14.41
N CYS A 18 16.97 4.22 -15.70
CA CYS A 18 17.48 3.33 -16.74
C CYS A 18 19.00 3.12 -16.59
N ASN A 19 19.43 2.16 -15.79
CA ASN A 19 20.79 1.61 -15.82
C ASN A 19 20.72 0.15 -16.29
N ALA A 20 21.32 -0.10 -17.44
CA ALA A 20 21.45 -1.45 -17.97
C ALA A 20 22.41 -2.24 -17.07
N ASP A 21 21.91 -3.31 -16.47
CA ASP A 21 22.55 -4.22 -15.49
C ASP A 21 22.28 -3.90 -14.02
N ASP A 22 21.01 -4.04 -13.59
CA ASP A 22 20.67 -4.42 -12.21
C ASP A 22 19.24 -4.99 -12.18
N THR A 23 18.96 -5.96 -11.30
CA THR A 23 17.58 -6.45 -11.09
C THR A 23 16.85 -5.43 -10.23
N GLU A 24 16.59 -4.24 -10.78
CA GLU A 24 15.98 -3.14 -10.05
C GLU A 24 14.55 -3.53 -9.65
N ILE A 25 14.31 -3.64 -8.34
CA ILE A 25 12.98 -3.86 -7.80
C ILE A 25 12.17 -2.59 -8.01
N THR A 26 11.07 -2.70 -8.75
CA THR A 26 10.16 -1.58 -8.98
C THR A 26 9.65 -1.06 -7.64
N THR A 27 9.92 0.20 -7.35
CA THR A 27 9.42 0.87 -6.15
C THR A 27 8.42 1.94 -6.57
N THR A 28 7.22 1.88 -6.01
CA THR A 28 6.16 2.86 -6.24
C THR A 28 5.94 3.67 -4.99
N THR A 29 5.68 4.97 -5.13
CA THR A 29 5.28 5.81 -3.99
C THR A 29 3.93 6.46 -4.28
N ALA A 30 3.08 6.50 -3.25
CA ALA A 30 1.82 7.24 -3.28
C ALA A 30 1.64 8.05 -1.98
N ALA A 31 1.05 9.23 -2.11
CA ALA A 31 0.55 10.01 -0.99
C ALA A 31 -0.97 9.88 -0.91
N LEU A 32 -1.49 9.56 0.26
CA LEU A 32 -2.91 9.34 0.53
C LEU A 32 -3.38 10.24 1.68
N GLN A 33 -4.68 10.46 1.77
CA GLN A 33 -5.29 11.19 2.87
C GLN A 33 -6.51 10.45 3.40
N VAL A 34 -6.74 10.53 4.70
CA VAL A 34 -7.91 9.99 5.38
C VAL A 34 -8.35 10.92 6.50
N ALA A 35 -9.65 10.93 6.78
CA ALA A 35 -10.17 11.64 7.93
C ALA A 35 -9.85 10.88 9.24
N ILE A 36 -9.71 11.61 10.33
CA ILE A 36 -9.62 11.05 11.67
C ILE A 36 -10.80 10.12 11.94
N ASN A 37 -10.53 8.99 12.61
CA ASN A 37 -11.54 7.97 12.92
C ASN A 37 -12.23 7.32 11.70
N ASP A 38 -11.71 7.49 10.47
CA ASP A 38 -12.18 6.82 9.27
C ASP A 38 -11.22 5.71 8.81
N THR A 39 -11.67 4.81 7.93
CA THR A 39 -10.86 3.73 7.37
C THR A 39 -10.47 4.03 5.92
N LEU A 40 -9.17 3.95 5.62
CA LEU A 40 -8.65 4.13 4.27
C LEU A 40 -8.43 2.78 3.58
N ILE A 41 -8.85 2.64 2.33
CA ILE A 41 -8.36 1.56 1.46
C ILE A 41 -7.07 2.04 0.81
N VAL A 42 -5.94 1.47 1.25
CA VAL A 42 -4.60 1.86 0.79
C VAL A 42 -4.30 1.23 -0.57
N ALA A 43 -4.64 -0.05 -0.72
CA ALA A 43 -4.44 -0.78 -1.96
C ALA A 43 -5.57 -1.80 -2.14
N GLN A 44 -5.98 -1.99 -3.39
CA GLN A 44 -6.96 -2.98 -3.79
C GLN A 44 -6.46 -3.72 -5.04
N ARG A 45 -6.79 -5.01 -5.15
CA ARG A 45 -6.62 -5.78 -6.39
C ARG A 45 -7.97 -6.27 -6.88
N ASP A 46 -8.16 -6.25 -8.19
CA ASP A 46 -9.36 -6.79 -8.84
C ASP A 46 -9.31 -8.31 -9.00
N SER A 47 -8.16 -8.93 -8.73
CA SER A 47 -7.92 -10.36 -8.89
C SER A 47 -7.02 -10.90 -7.79
N ALA A 48 -7.19 -12.19 -7.47
CA ALA A 48 -6.40 -12.84 -6.44
C ALA A 48 -4.92 -12.83 -6.88
N PRO A 49 -3.97 -12.71 -5.94
CA PRO A 49 -2.57 -12.85 -6.29
C PRO A 49 -2.33 -14.19 -7.01
N ILE A 50 -1.61 -14.17 -8.13
CA ILE A 50 -0.83 -15.33 -8.54
C ILE A 50 0.19 -15.57 -7.39
N GLU A 51 0.44 -16.83 -7.05
CA GLU A 51 1.22 -17.27 -5.87
C GLU A 51 2.35 -16.32 -5.45
N GLY A 52 2.50 -16.08 -4.14
CA GLY A 52 3.49 -15.15 -3.56
C GLY A 52 2.84 -14.03 -2.74
N GLY A 53 1.70 -13.52 -3.19
CA GLY A 53 0.85 -12.64 -2.37
C GLY A 53 1.40 -11.23 -2.16
N ARG A 54 1.10 -10.66 -0.99
CA ARG A 54 1.55 -9.35 -0.54
C ARG A 54 1.70 -9.38 0.98
N GLU A 55 2.63 -8.61 1.52
CA GLU A 55 2.81 -8.45 2.96
C GLU A 55 3.06 -6.98 3.29
N VAL A 56 2.65 -6.58 4.49
CA VAL A 56 3.00 -5.26 5.04
C VAL A 56 4.40 -5.37 5.61
N SER A 57 5.39 -4.86 4.87
CA SER A 57 6.82 -4.97 5.22
C SER A 57 7.26 -3.88 6.21
N VAL A 58 6.56 -2.75 6.24
CA VAL A 58 6.71 -1.70 7.26
C VAL A 58 5.32 -1.34 7.76
N GLN A 59 5.09 -1.53 9.06
CA GLN A 59 3.86 -1.15 9.71
C GLN A 59 3.84 0.36 10.01
N PRO A 60 2.66 1.01 9.91
CA PRO A 60 2.48 2.37 10.41
C PRO A 60 2.73 2.47 11.91
N GLU A 61 3.21 3.62 12.35
CA GLU A 61 3.48 3.90 13.77
C GLU A 61 2.20 4.32 14.51
N HIS A 62 1.27 4.98 13.80
CA HIS A 62 0.11 5.65 14.40
C HIS A 62 -1.23 5.09 13.91
N GLY A 63 -1.26 3.85 13.44
CA GLY A 63 -2.47 3.16 13.05
C GLY A 63 -2.29 1.66 12.88
N GLU A 64 -3.36 1.00 12.48
CA GLU A 64 -3.38 -0.45 12.25
C GLU A 64 -3.64 -0.75 10.77
N VAL A 65 -2.99 -1.80 10.27
CA VAL A 65 -3.21 -2.32 8.91
C VAL A 65 -4.00 -3.61 8.95
N LEU A 66 -5.13 -3.63 8.26
CA LEU A 66 -5.93 -4.83 8.03
C LEU A 66 -5.64 -5.33 6.62
N LEU A 67 -4.90 -6.43 6.54
CA LEU A 67 -4.59 -7.11 5.29
C LEU A 67 -5.57 -8.28 5.06
N ASP A 68 -6.26 -8.25 3.93
CA ASP A 68 -7.02 -9.39 3.42
C ASP A 68 -6.51 -9.79 2.02
N ALA A 69 -7.16 -10.79 1.41
CA ALA A 69 -6.72 -11.34 0.12
C ALA A 69 -6.66 -10.28 -1.01
N PHE A 70 -7.55 -9.27 -0.97
CA PHE A 70 -7.74 -8.31 -2.07
C PHE A 70 -7.45 -6.88 -1.67
N THR A 71 -7.70 -6.51 -0.42
CA THR A 71 -7.59 -5.15 0.12
C THR A 71 -6.59 -5.05 1.26
N ILE A 72 -5.90 -3.91 1.29
CA ILE A 72 -5.12 -3.42 2.42
C ILE A 72 -5.83 -2.19 2.92
N LYS A 73 -6.22 -2.21 4.20
CA LYS A 73 -6.88 -1.07 4.84
C LYS A 73 -6.00 -0.52 5.95
N TYR A 74 -6.06 0.79 6.13
CA TYR A 74 -5.44 1.51 7.22
C TYR A 74 -6.53 2.14 8.10
N VAL A 75 -6.38 1.97 9.41
CA VAL A 75 -7.22 2.59 10.43
C VAL A 75 -6.31 3.45 11.31
N PRO A 76 -6.44 4.78 11.29
CA PRO A 76 -5.69 5.64 12.20
C PRO A 76 -5.95 5.27 13.67
N GLY A 77 -4.95 5.48 14.52
CA GLY A 77 -5.15 5.49 15.96
C GLY A 77 -6.20 6.54 16.36
N VAL A 78 -6.90 6.28 17.46
CA VAL A 78 -7.92 7.20 17.98
C VAL A 78 -7.32 8.59 18.16
N ASP A 79 -8.00 9.58 17.58
CA ASP A 79 -7.64 11.00 17.63
C ASP A 79 -6.25 11.36 17.04
N PHE A 80 -5.61 10.45 16.28
CA PHE A 80 -4.36 10.76 15.58
C PHE A 80 -4.59 11.73 14.42
N THR A 81 -3.72 12.73 14.30
CA THR A 81 -3.59 13.61 13.13
C THR A 81 -2.11 13.76 12.79
N GLY A 82 -1.77 13.89 11.51
CA GLY A 82 -0.40 13.98 11.05
C GLY A 82 -0.08 12.97 9.95
N GLU A 83 1.22 12.75 9.71
CA GLU A 83 1.68 11.80 8.70
C GLU A 83 1.99 10.44 9.32
N ASP A 84 1.62 9.39 8.59
CA ASP A 84 1.96 8.00 8.88
C ASP A 84 2.53 7.34 7.62
N TYR A 85 3.15 6.17 7.79
CA TYR A 85 3.87 5.52 6.71
C TYR A 85 3.71 4.00 6.73
N LEU A 86 3.49 3.40 5.57
CA LEU A 86 3.53 1.94 5.43
C LEU A 86 4.18 1.51 4.11
N GLU A 87 4.78 0.33 4.12
CA GLU A 87 5.32 -0.31 2.93
C GLU A 87 4.66 -1.67 2.70
N VAL A 88 4.37 -1.96 1.44
CA VAL A 88 3.82 -3.24 0.98
C VAL A 88 4.82 -3.89 0.04
N THR A 89 5.28 -5.08 0.40
CA THR A 89 6.10 -5.90 -0.48
C THR A 89 5.22 -6.87 -1.25
N ASN A 90 5.26 -6.78 -2.59
CA ASN A 90 4.56 -7.69 -3.48
C ASN A 90 5.52 -8.80 -3.92
N LYS A 91 5.04 -10.04 -3.88
CA LYS A 91 5.82 -11.23 -4.25
C LYS A 91 5.11 -12.04 -5.32
N ALA A 92 5.90 -12.72 -6.13
CA ALA A 92 5.42 -13.72 -7.09
C ALA A 92 6.20 -15.04 -6.92
N SER A 93 5.66 -16.10 -7.51
CA SER A 93 6.31 -17.39 -7.71
C SER A 93 6.10 -17.83 -9.16
N ASN A 94 7.03 -18.65 -9.65
CA ASN A 94 6.93 -19.31 -10.95
C ASN A 94 6.17 -20.66 -10.86
N GLY A 95 5.42 -20.90 -9.79
CA GLY A 95 4.72 -22.17 -9.55
C GLY A 95 5.52 -23.18 -8.72
N ASP A 96 6.60 -22.74 -8.09
CA ASP A 96 7.39 -23.53 -7.14
C ASP A 96 7.35 -22.88 -5.73
N ALA A 97 8.10 -23.45 -4.78
CA ALA A 97 8.17 -22.92 -3.42
C ALA A 97 9.04 -21.66 -3.27
N ASN A 98 9.61 -21.15 -4.37
CA ASN A 98 10.45 -19.95 -4.34
C ASN A 98 9.60 -18.71 -4.59
N PHE A 99 9.76 -17.73 -3.72
CA PHE A 99 9.12 -16.43 -3.86
C PHE A 99 10.19 -15.36 -4.11
N TYR A 100 9.89 -14.44 -5.01
CA TYR A 100 10.73 -13.28 -5.30
C TYR A 100 9.90 -12.00 -5.24
N ILE A 101 10.56 -10.92 -4.85
CA ILE A 101 9.94 -9.59 -4.78
C ILE A 101 9.73 -9.08 -6.20
N THR A 102 8.52 -8.62 -6.50
CA THR A 102 8.20 -7.99 -7.79
C THR A 102 8.17 -6.49 -7.69
N SER A 103 7.69 -5.96 -6.56
CA SER A 103 7.64 -4.53 -6.31
C SER A 103 7.52 -4.22 -4.81
N ILE A 104 7.88 -3.00 -4.45
CA ILE A 104 7.63 -2.40 -3.14
C ILE A 104 6.78 -1.15 -3.34
N ASP A 105 5.63 -1.09 -2.69
CA ASP A 105 4.77 0.09 -2.71
C ASP A 105 4.89 0.82 -1.37
N LYS A 106 5.21 2.11 -1.42
CA LYS A 106 5.44 3.00 -0.27
C LYS A 106 4.31 4.00 -0.19
N TYR A 107 3.66 4.10 0.96
CA TYR A 107 2.53 4.99 1.16
C TYR A 107 2.80 5.96 2.29
N THR A 108 2.76 7.25 1.98
CA THR A 108 2.62 8.30 2.99
C THR A 108 1.14 8.59 3.17
N ILE A 109 0.64 8.55 4.40
CA ILE A 109 -0.77 8.77 4.72
C ILE A 109 -0.88 10.01 5.60
N THR A 110 -1.61 11.03 5.14
CA THR A 110 -1.94 12.20 5.96
C THR A 110 -3.31 12.00 6.60
N VAL A 111 -3.37 11.99 7.92
CA VAL A 111 -4.61 11.96 8.70
C VAL A 111 -5.00 13.37 9.09
N THR A 112 -6.19 13.79 8.66
CA THR A 112 -6.72 15.14 8.91
C THR A 112 -8.07 15.08 9.61
N GLU A 113 -8.43 16.15 10.31
CA GLU A 113 -9.79 16.32 10.84
C GLU A 113 -10.86 16.38 9.73
#